data_AF-A0A147BEH1-F1
#
_entry.id   AF-A0A147BEH1-F1
#
_cell.length_a   1.000
_cell.length_b   1.000
_cell.length_c   1.000
_cell.angle_alpha   90.00
_cell.angle_beta   90.00
_cell.angle_gamma   90.00
#
_symmetry.space_group_name_H-M   'P 1'
#
loop_
_entity.id
_entity.type
_entity.pdbx_description
1 polymer ?
#
loop_
_entity_poly.entity_id
_entity_poly.type
_entity_poly.pdbx_seq_one_letter_code
_entity_poly.pdbx_strand_id
1 'polypeptide(L)'
;MEKLEINNEILTLKREMKIGRVHLLRRLIAQVKKLENAKGTDEQRSKKKQKAERWMQQVKVLQKANLDSLARKVMVSEECWLKVISEPKSTLEERALARLLNLKKVQDFVTSFRKEHPEWKSWVPQLVEMWDEKKARRLSYKAKGAGPTGANATEIGDPGMQKKPVKRKRQETVKKPRSLVDGGARDTDISEGDEEGKEEEEDDDEEDEEEDEEEEDDDEDEDDDDDNDEVANDTISSEDDSGEIEGRKSESGRPKTKTTRGG
;
A
#
# COMPACT_ATOMS: atom_id res chain seq x y z
N MET A 1 -20.52 -15.36 18.26
CA MET A 1 -20.32 -14.04 17.63
C MET A 1 -21.30 -13.88 16.48
N GLU A 2 -22.04 -12.79 16.46
CA GLU A 2 -22.97 -12.46 15.39
C GLU A 2 -22.25 -11.89 14.16
N LYS A 3 -22.86 -12.04 12.99
CA LYS A 3 -22.31 -11.54 11.71
C LYS A 3 -22.07 -10.01 11.71
N LEU A 4 -22.78 -9.27 12.57
CA LEU A 4 -22.64 -7.81 12.70
C LEU A 4 -21.39 -7.43 13.50
N GLU A 5 -21.11 -8.12 14.61
CA GLU A 5 -19.94 -7.89 15.45
C GLU A 5 -18.64 -8.06 14.65
N ILE A 6 -18.54 -9.16 13.91
CA ILE A 6 -17.37 -9.49 13.08
C ILE A 6 -17.15 -8.44 11.97
N ASN A 7 -18.24 -7.91 11.41
CA ASN A 7 -18.18 -6.82 10.44
C ASN A 7 -17.72 -5.52 11.10
N ASN A 8 -18.10 -5.25 12.34
CA ASN A 8 -17.61 -4.10 13.10
C ASN A 8 -16.10 -4.24 13.38
N GLU A 9 -15.62 -5.41 13.78
CA GLU A 9 -14.18 -5.67 13.96
C GLU A 9 -13.37 -5.42 12.68
N ILE A 10 -13.86 -5.91 11.54
CA ILE A 10 -13.25 -5.64 10.23
C ILE A 10 -13.28 -4.14 9.88
N LEU A 11 -14.31 -3.41 10.29
CA LEU A 11 -14.38 -1.95 10.10
C LEU A 11 -13.43 -1.20 11.04
N THR A 12 -13.21 -1.67 12.27
CA THR A 12 -12.22 -1.14 13.23
C THR A 12 -10.80 -1.38 12.70
N LEU A 13 -10.45 -2.62 12.36
CA LEU A 13 -9.18 -2.98 11.72
C LEU A 13 -8.89 -2.13 10.48
N LYS A 14 -9.91 -1.87 9.65
CA LYS A 14 -9.79 -1.01 8.47
C LYS A 14 -9.51 0.46 8.80
N ARG A 15 -9.92 0.97 9.97
CA ARG A 15 -9.54 2.32 10.45
C ARG A 15 -8.07 2.33 10.85
N GLU A 16 -7.63 1.37 11.65
CA GLU A 16 -6.22 1.21 12.04
C GLU A 16 -5.30 1.10 10.82
N MET A 17 -5.67 0.26 9.85
CA MET A 17 -4.95 0.16 8.58
C MET A 17 -4.96 1.45 7.76
N LYS A 18 -6.00 2.29 7.87
CA LYS A 18 -6.04 3.60 7.19
C LYS A 18 -5.04 4.58 7.83
N ILE A 19 -4.98 4.61 9.16
CA ILE A 19 -4.03 5.41 9.93
C ILE A 19 -2.61 4.91 9.66
N GLY A 20 -2.33 3.64 9.93
CA GLY A 20 -1.02 3.02 9.72
C GLY A 20 -0.49 3.17 8.28
N ARG A 21 -1.37 3.13 7.27
CA ARG A 21 -0.98 3.45 5.88
C ARG A 21 -0.45 4.86 5.71
N VAL A 22 -0.98 5.86 6.40
CA VAL A 22 -0.47 7.26 6.33
C VAL A 22 0.94 7.34 6.90
N HIS A 23 1.18 6.76 8.08
CA HIS A 23 2.52 6.73 8.69
C HIS A 23 3.52 5.96 7.81
N LEU A 24 3.14 4.78 7.31
CA LEU A 24 3.99 3.98 6.40
C LEU A 24 4.31 4.73 5.09
N LEU A 25 3.33 5.42 4.50
CA LEU A 25 3.55 6.25 3.32
C LEU A 25 4.49 7.43 3.61
N ARG A 26 4.32 8.13 4.74
CA ARG A 26 5.22 9.21 5.18
C ARG A 26 6.65 8.69 5.37
N ARG A 27 6.84 7.59 6.11
CA ARG A 27 8.14 6.95 6.34
C ARG A 27 8.83 6.59 5.02
N LEU A 28 8.13 5.89 4.11
CA LEU A 28 8.67 5.52 2.80
C LEU A 28 9.04 6.73 1.93
N ILE A 29 8.26 7.81 1.94
CA ILE A 29 8.55 9.03 1.16
C ILE A 29 9.76 9.77 1.76
N ALA A 30 9.87 9.87 3.09
CA ALA A 30 11.06 10.43 3.75
C ALA A 30 12.31 9.61 3.43
N GLN A 31 12.19 8.28 3.47
CA GLN A 31 13.22 7.32 3.07
C GLN A 31 13.67 7.48 1.61
N VAL A 32 12.75 7.70 0.67
CA VAL A 32 13.07 8.04 -0.73
C VAL A 32 13.88 9.33 -0.81
N LYS A 33 13.44 10.41 -0.14
CA LYS A 33 14.17 11.68 -0.10
C LYS A 33 15.57 11.54 0.51
N LYS A 34 15.73 10.75 1.59
CA LYS A 34 17.04 10.44 2.19
C LYS A 34 17.96 9.78 1.14
N LEU A 35 17.46 8.82 0.35
CA LEU A 35 18.24 8.17 -0.71
C LEU A 35 18.57 9.06 -1.91
N GLU A 36 17.66 9.96 -2.32
CA GLU A 36 17.86 10.88 -3.44
C GLU A 36 18.88 11.98 -3.12
N ASN A 37 18.90 12.45 -1.87
CA ASN A 37 19.85 13.48 -1.39
C ASN A 37 21.19 12.90 -0.92
N ALA A 38 21.32 11.58 -0.81
CA ALA A 38 22.51 10.93 -0.27
C ALA A 38 23.71 11.07 -1.23
N LYS A 39 24.83 11.58 -0.70
CA LYS A 39 26.11 11.71 -1.40
C LYS A 39 26.75 10.32 -1.62
N GLY A 40 27.79 10.28 -2.45
CA GLY A 40 28.55 9.08 -2.81
C GLY A 40 29.10 9.12 -4.24
N THR A 41 29.82 8.06 -4.62
CA THR A 41 30.34 7.80 -5.98
C THR A 41 29.18 7.52 -6.96
N ASP A 42 29.40 7.69 -8.27
CA ASP A 42 28.32 7.52 -9.27
C ASP A 42 27.67 6.13 -9.26
N GLU A 43 28.43 5.07 -9.00
CA GLU A 43 27.89 3.71 -8.81
C GLU A 43 26.98 3.62 -7.58
N GLN A 44 27.40 4.20 -6.46
CA GLN A 44 26.60 4.26 -5.23
C GLN A 44 25.32 5.07 -5.47
N ARG A 45 25.40 6.21 -6.18
CA ARG A 45 24.23 7.01 -6.56
C ARG A 45 23.27 6.23 -7.45
N SER A 46 23.78 5.45 -8.40
CA SER A 46 22.96 4.58 -9.26
C SER A 46 22.22 3.52 -8.44
N LYS A 47 22.93 2.80 -7.55
CA LYS A 47 22.34 1.81 -6.62
C LYS A 47 21.28 2.45 -5.70
N LYS A 48 21.57 3.62 -5.12
CA LYS A 48 20.63 4.39 -4.26
C LYS A 48 19.39 4.85 -5.04
N LYS A 49 19.54 5.35 -6.27
CA LYS A 49 18.43 5.74 -7.16
C LYS A 49 17.52 4.55 -7.50
N GLN A 50 18.08 3.37 -7.80
CA GLN A 50 17.30 2.16 -8.02
C GLN A 50 16.58 1.66 -6.74
N LYS A 51 17.14 1.90 -5.55
CA LYS A 51 16.46 1.62 -4.26
C LYS A 51 15.31 2.59 -4.03
N ALA A 52 15.52 3.89 -4.29
CA ALA A 52 14.49 4.94 -4.22
C ALA A 52 13.32 4.67 -5.20
N GLU A 53 13.60 4.28 -6.44
CA GLU A 53 12.56 3.93 -7.41
C GLU A 53 11.73 2.72 -6.95
N ARG A 54 12.37 1.66 -6.44
CA ARG A 54 11.67 0.50 -5.86
C ARG A 54 10.77 0.89 -4.69
N TRP A 55 11.20 1.81 -3.83
CA TRP A 55 10.37 2.33 -2.74
C TRP A 55 9.21 3.20 -3.26
N MET A 56 9.43 4.04 -4.27
CA MET A 56 8.35 4.80 -4.93
C MET A 56 7.32 3.92 -5.64
N GLN A 57 7.72 2.75 -6.15
CA GLN A 57 6.76 1.76 -6.67
C GLN A 57 5.89 1.19 -5.54
N GLN A 58 6.46 0.84 -4.38
CA GLN A 58 5.71 0.38 -3.20
C GLN A 58 4.75 1.45 -2.66
N VAL A 59 5.15 2.73 -2.64
CA VAL A 59 4.27 3.87 -2.31
C VAL A 59 3.04 3.91 -3.23
N LYS A 60 3.21 3.74 -4.54
CA LYS A 60 2.10 3.70 -5.52
C LYS A 60 1.17 2.51 -5.29
N VAL A 61 1.69 1.35 -4.88
CA VAL A 61 0.87 0.18 -4.49
C VAL A 61 0.02 0.51 -3.26
N LEU A 62 0.64 1.02 -2.19
CA LEU A 62 -0.04 1.35 -0.93
C LEU A 62 -1.15 2.40 -1.13
N GLN A 63 -0.92 3.41 -1.97
CA GLN A 63 -1.95 4.40 -2.32
C GLN A 63 -3.19 3.76 -2.97
N LYS A 64 -3.00 2.79 -3.86
CA LYS A 64 -4.08 2.08 -4.58
C LYS A 64 -4.66 0.89 -3.80
N ALA A 65 -4.01 0.46 -2.72
CA ALA A 65 -4.36 -0.71 -1.94
C ALA A 65 -5.80 -0.65 -1.39
N ASN A 66 -6.57 -1.70 -1.64
CA ASN A 66 -7.94 -1.82 -1.15
C ASN A 66 -7.97 -2.36 0.29
N LEU A 67 -7.99 -1.43 1.26
CA LEU A 67 -8.02 -1.76 2.70
C LEU A 67 -9.19 -2.67 3.11
N ASP A 68 -10.30 -2.63 2.36
CA ASP A 68 -11.49 -3.45 2.63
C ASP A 68 -11.23 -4.96 2.45
N SER A 69 -10.59 -5.32 1.34
CA SER A 69 -10.18 -6.71 1.06
C SER A 69 -8.98 -7.13 1.90
N LEU A 70 -8.08 -6.20 2.23
CA LEU A 70 -6.91 -6.50 3.06
C LEU A 70 -7.29 -6.78 4.51
N ALA A 71 -8.20 -5.99 5.11
CA ALA A 71 -8.72 -6.28 6.44
C ALA A 71 -9.38 -7.68 6.50
N ARG A 72 -10.18 -8.06 5.48
CA ARG A 72 -10.71 -9.43 5.37
C ARG A 72 -9.60 -10.49 5.19
N LYS A 73 -8.58 -10.24 4.34
CA LYS A 73 -7.44 -11.17 4.20
C LYS A 73 -6.73 -11.38 5.53
N VAL A 74 -6.43 -10.32 6.27
CA VAL A 74 -5.73 -10.38 7.56
C VAL A 74 -6.49 -11.20 8.60
N MET A 75 -7.81 -11.02 8.68
CA MET A 75 -8.66 -11.77 9.62
C MET A 75 -8.73 -13.27 9.30
N VAL A 76 -8.52 -13.66 8.04
CA VAL A 76 -8.50 -15.07 7.58
C VAL A 76 -7.09 -15.67 7.58
N SER A 77 -6.06 -14.86 7.36
CA SER A 77 -4.70 -15.33 7.04
C SER A 77 -3.87 -15.67 8.26
N GLU A 78 -3.25 -16.85 8.26
CA GLU A 78 -2.20 -17.25 9.22
C GLU A 78 -0.78 -16.91 8.72
N GLU A 79 -0.65 -16.18 7.60
CA GLU A 79 0.64 -15.83 7.00
C GLU A 79 1.47 -14.93 7.94
N CYS A 80 2.73 -15.32 8.17
CA CYS A 80 3.70 -14.48 8.85
C CYS A 80 4.22 -13.41 7.87
N TRP A 81 3.71 -12.18 7.98
CA TRP A 81 4.00 -11.10 7.03
C TRP A 81 5.48 -10.75 6.93
N LEU A 82 6.26 -10.88 8.01
CA LEU A 82 7.72 -10.76 7.99
C LEU A 82 8.37 -11.67 6.94
N LYS A 83 7.94 -12.94 6.84
CA LYS A 83 8.49 -13.88 5.84
C LYS A 83 8.23 -13.41 4.41
N VAL A 84 7.04 -12.84 4.15
CA VAL A 84 6.67 -12.26 2.85
C VAL A 84 7.48 -10.99 2.55
N ILE A 85 7.89 -10.23 3.56
CA ILE A 85 8.72 -9.02 3.39
C ILE A 85 10.16 -9.37 3.00
N SER A 86 10.73 -10.40 3.66
CA SER A 86 12.12 -10.83 3.47
C SER A 86 12.33 -11.78 2.28
N GLU A 87 11.29 -12.49 1.82
CA GLU A 87 11.43 -13.43 0.70
C GLU A 87 11.80 -12.69 -0.61
N PRO A 88 12.92 -13.06 -1.27
CA PRO A 88 13.40 -12.37 -2.47
C PRO A 88 12.50 -12.61 -3.70
N LYS A 89 11.73 -13.71 -3.69
CA LYS A 89 10.77 -14.06 -4.75
C LYS A 89 9.48 -13.24 -4.68
N SER A 90 9.14 -12.67 -3.52
CA SER A 90 7.91 -11.91 -3.35
C SER A 90 7.94 -10.61 -4.17
N THR A 91 6.83 -10.34 -4.85
CA THR A 91 6.69 -9.15 -5.69
C THR A 91 6.81 -7.87 -4.86
N LEU A 92 7.11 -6.75 -5.52
CA LEU A 92 7.11 -5.45 -4.85
C LEU A 92 5.72 -5.09 -4.31
N GLU A 93 4.65 -5.58 -4.94
CA GLU A 93 3.28 -5.35 -4.48
C GLU A 93 2.99 -6.13 -3.19
N GLU A 94 3.27 -7.44 -3.17
CA GLU A 94 3.11 -8.28 -1.97
C GLU A 94 3.93 -7.76 -0.80
N ARG A 95 5.19 -7.35 -1.04
CA ARG A 95 6.05 -6.77 0.01
C ARG A 95 5.59 -5.41 0.50
N ALA A 96 4.97 -4.59 -0.35
CA ALA A 96 4.35 -3.33 0.09
C ALA A 96 3.13 -3.59 0.97
N LEU A 97 2.27 -4.52 0.54
CA LEU A 97 1.08 -4.92 1.29
C LEU A 97 1.46 -5.57 2.62
N ALA A 98 2.37 -6.55 2.62
CA ALA A 98 2.84 -7.22 3.83
C ALA A 98 3.40 -6.24 4.87
N ARG A 99 4.15 -5.18 4.48
CA ARG A 99 4.56 -4.11 5.40
C ARG A 99 3.40 -3.39 6.08
N LEU A 100 2.31 -3.13 5.35
CA LEU A 100 1.09 -2.53 5.91
C LEU A 100 0.38 -3.50 6.88
N LEU A 101 0.39 -4.80 6.58
CA LEU A 101 -0.22 -5.82 7.43
C LEU A 101 0.61 -6.10 8.68
N ASN A 102 1.93 -5.93 8.60
CA ASN A 102 2.88 -6.14 9.69
C ASN A 102 3.00 -4.95 10.66
N LEU A 103 2.20 -3.89 10.52
CA LEU A 103 2.22 -2.78 11.49
C LEU A 103 1.75 -3.27 12.87
N LYS A 104 2.43 -2.83 13.94
CA LYS A 104 2.18 -3.25 15.33
C LYS A 104 0.69 -3.19 15.70
N LYS A 105 0.03 -2.04 15.55
CA LYS A 105 -1.42 -1.87 15.81
C LYS A 105 -2.32 -2.87 15.04
N VAL A 106 -1.94 -3.27 13.81
CA VAL A 106 -2.68 -4.26 13.00
C VAL A 106 -2.46 -5.68 13.56
N GLN A 107 -1.24 -6.03 13.97
CA GLN A 107 -0.95 -7.32 14.58
C GLN A 107 -1.52 -7.46 16.00
N ASP A 108 -1.44 -6.40 16.80
CA ASP A 108 -1.98 -6.36 18.18
C ASP A 108 -3.51 -6.54 18.19
N PHE A 109 -4.21 -5.89 17.25
CA PHE A 109 -5.65 -6.07 17.05
C PHE A 109 -5.97 -7.54 16.69
N VAL A 110 -5.27 -8.10 15.70
CA VAL A 110 -5.54 -9.45 15.20
C VAL A 110 -5.19 -10.52 16.24
N THR A 111 -4.13 -10.34 17.00
CA THR A 111 -3.75 -11.26 18.07
C THR A 111 -4.72 -11.19 19.25
N SER A 112 -5.23 -10.01 19.60
CA SER A 112 -6.30 -9.84 20.61
C SER A 112 -7.59 -10.54 20.18
N PHE A 113 -8.08 -10.25 18.97
CA PHE A 113 -9.26 -10.92 18.38
C PHE A 113 -9.12 -12.47 18.37
N ARG A 114 -7.93 -12.98 18.04
CA ARG A 114 -7.67 -14.44 18.03
C ARG A 114 -7.63 -15.06 19.42
N LYS A 115 -7.23 -14.32 20.46
CA LYS A 115 -7.28 -14.75 21.86
C LYS A 115 -8.73 -14.80 22.37
N GLU A 116 -9.53 -13.79 22.03
CA GLU A 116 -10.95 -13.72 22.40
C GLU A 116 -11.81 -14.77 21.67
N HIS A 117 -11.40 -15.18 20.47
CA HIS A 117 -12.16 -16.13 19.65
C HIS A 117 -11.30 -17.29 19.14
N PRO A 118 -10.94 -18.29 19.97
CA PRO A 118 -10.14 -19.45 19.55
C PRO A 118 -10.71 -20.21 18.33
N GLU A 119 -12.03 -20.24 18.18
CA GLU A 119 -12.72 -20.89 17.07
C GLU A 119 -12.76 -20.08 15.76
N TRP A 120 -12.15 -18.88 15.70
CA TRP A 120 -12.19 -17.97 14.54
C TRP A 120 -11.92 -18.67 13.21
N LYS A 121 -11.00 -19.65 13.20
CA LYS A 121 -10.60 -20.43 12.03
C LYS A 121 -11.76 -21.17 11.35
N SER A 122 -12.79 -21.59 12.09
CA SER A 122 -13.91 -22.34 11.52
C SER A 122 -14.88 -21.44 10.77
N TRP A 123 -15.19 -20.25 11.33
CA TRP A 123 -16.29 -19.41 10.87
C TRP A 123 -15.89 -18.08 10.21
N VAL A 124 -14.73 -17.49 10.53
CA VAL A 124 -14.26 -16.25 9.86
C VAL A 124 -14.08 -16.47 8.34
N PRO A 125 -13.40 -17.54 7.88
CA PRO A 125 -13.20 -17.74 6.44
C PRO A 125 -14.52 -17.93 5.69
N GLN A 126 -15.43 -18.75 6.23
CA GLN A 126 -16.76 -18.99 5.66
C GLN A 126 -17.58 -17.69 5.58
N LEU A 127 -17.49 -16.82 6.59
CA LEU A 127 -18.22 -15.56 6.61
C LEU A 127 -17.66 -14.54 5.60
N VAL A 128 -16.33 -14.46 5.49
CA VAL A 128 -15.64 -13.64 4.49
C VAL A 128 -15.98 -14.10 3.07
N GLU A 129 -15.94 -15.41 2.81
CA GLU A 129 -16.33 -16.00 1.52
C GLU A 129 -17.79 -15.68 1.16
N MET A 130 -18.73 -15.91 2.07
CA MET A 130 -20.15 -15.54 1.89
C MET A 130 -20.33 -14.04 1.56
N TRP A 131 -19.52 -13.16 2.15
CA TRP A 131 -19.60 -11.72 1.89
C TRP A 131 -19.02 -11.32 0.54
N ASP A 132 -17.87 -11.87 0.14
CA ASP A 132 -17.26 -11.59 -1.15
C ASP A 132 -18.08 -12.22 -2.30
N GLU A 133 -18.69 -13.39 -2.10
CA GLU A 133 -19.75 -13.93 -2.98
C GLU A 133 -20.93 -12.97 -3.13
N LYS A 134 -21.49 -12.50 -2.02
CA LYS A 134 -22.64 -11.57 -2.02
C LYS A 134 -22.28 -10.25 -2.72
N LYS A 135 -21.04 -9.80 -2.58
CA LYS A 135 -20.48 -8.62 -3.28
C LYS A 135 -20.35 -8.89 -4.79
N ALA A 136 -19.81 -10.03 -5.20
CA ALA A 136 -19.71 -10.44 -6.60
C ALA A 136 -21.08 -10.57 -7.28
N ARG A 137 -22.06 -11.21 -6.62
CA ARG A 137 -23.45 -11.29 -7.10
C ARG A 137 -24.05 -9.90 -7.30
N ARG A 138 -23.90 -8.97 -6.35
CA ARG A 138 -24.39 -7.58 -6.50
C ARG A 138 -23.74 -6.84 -7.67
N LEU A 139 -22.45 -7.05 -7.90
CA LEU A 139 -21.73 -6.47 -9.05
C LEU A 139 -22.24 -7.05 -10.38
N SER A 140 -22.51 -8.36 -10.44
CA SER A 140 -23.02 -9.00 -11.67
C SER A 140 -24.45 -8.56 -12.02
N TYR A 141 -25.34 -8.38 -11.04
CA TYR A 141 -26.67 -7.78 -11.27
C TYR A 141 -26.56 -6.34 -11.78
N LYS A 142 -25.69 -5.52 -11.18
CA LYS A 142 -25.46 -4.13 -11.63
C LYS A 142 -24.90 -4.06 -13.06
N ALA A 143 -23.99 -4.97 -13.42
CA ALA A 143 -23.41 -5.05 -14.76
C ALA A 143 -24.44 -5.48 -15.83
N LYS A 144 -25.44 -6.29 -15.47
CA LYS A 144 -26.50 -6.76 -16.39
C LYS A 144 -27.65 -5.76 -16.58
N GLY A 145 -27.58 -4.55 -16.01
CA GLY A 145 -28.66 -3.55 -16.05
C GLY A 145 -29.91 -3.90 -15.23
N ALA A 146 -30.04 -5.16 -14.80
CA ALA A 146 -31.04 -5.64 -13.86
C ALA A 146 -30.71 -5.18 -12.43
N GLY A 147 -30.95 -3.89 -12.16
CA GLY A 147 -31.19 -3.45 -10.79
C GLY A 147 -32.36 -4.24 -10.17
N PRO A 148 -32.48 -4.31 -8.84
CA PRO A 148 -33.57 -5.02 -8.19
C PRO A 148 -34.91 -4.31 -8.45
N THR A 149 -35.58 -4.69 -9.54
CA THR A 149 -37.02 -4.55 -9.66
C THR A 149 -37.63 -5.32 -8.49
N GLY A 150 -38.40 -4.63 -7.65
CA GLY A 150 -38.90 -5.16 -6.38
C GLY A 150 -40.00 -6.22 -6.58
N ALA A 151 -39.61 -7.40 -7.06
CA ALA A 151 -40.51 -8.51 -7.38
C ALA A 151 -40.61 -9.58 -6.27
N ASN A 152 -39.67 -9.58 -5.30
CA ASN A 152 -39.63 -10.52 -4.18
C ASN A 152 -39.77 -9.78 -2.84
N ALA A 153 -40.79 -8.93 -2.74
CA ALA A 153 -41.23 -8.27 -1.50
C ALA A 153 -42.67 -8.68 -1.17
N THR A 154 -42.90 -9.99 -1.15
CA THR A 154 -44.01 -10.69 -0.50
C THR A 154 -43.39 -11.40 0.71
N GLU A 155 -43.95 -11.43 1.92
CA GLU A 155 -45.38 -11.35 2.25
C GLU A 155 -45.58 -10.99 3.74
N ILE A 156 -45.71 -9.69 4.08
CA ILE A 156 -46.41 -9.21 5.29
C ILE A 156 -47.18 -7.95 4.85
N GLY A 157 -48.50 -7.96 4.96
CA GLY A 157 -49.37 -7.11 4.15
C GLY A 157 -49.74 -5.75 4.74
N ASP A 158 -50.03 -4.79 3.85
CA ASP A 158 -51.04 -3.74 4.04
C ASP A 158 -51.48 -3.16 2.67
N PRO A 159 -52.74 -3.39 2.21
CA PRO A 159 -53.19 -3.01 0.87
C PRO A 159 -53.81 -1.58 0.85
N GLY A 160 -52.99 -0.53 1.03
CA GLY A 160 -53.52 0.79 1.43
C GLY A 160 -53.04 2.08 0.75
N MET A 161 -52.16 2.10 -0.26
CA MET A 161 -51.67 3.39 -0.83
C MET A 161 -51.34 3.40 -2.33
N GLN A 162 -52.30 3.86 -3.15
CA GLN A 162 -52.05 4.21 -4.56
C GLN A 162 -51.34 5.56 -4.69
N LYS A 163 -50.00 5.56 -4.79
CA LYS A 163 -49.22 6.78 -5.05
C LYS A 163 -49.28 7.17 -6.53
N LYS A 164 -50.08 8.20 -6.86
CA LYS A 164 -50.15 8.80 -8.20
C LYS A 164 -48.81 9.50 -8.55
N PRO A 165 -48.32 9.44 -9.80
CA PRO A 165 -47.06 10.09 -10.18
C PRO A 165 -47.21 11.61 -10.27
N VAL A 166 -46.50 12.34 -9.40
CA VAL A 166 -46.44 13.81 -9.43
C VAL A 166 -45.54 14.26 -10.57
N LYS A 167 -46.13 14.79 -11.65
CA LYS A 167 -45.40 15.41 -12.76
C LYS A 167 -44.77 16.74 -12.30
N ARG A 168 -43.46 16.75 -12.01
CA ARG A 168 -42.71 17.99 -11.72
C ARG A 168 -42.59 18.82 -13.00
N LYS A 169 -43.30 19.95 -13.07
CA LYS A 169 -43.24 20.91 -14.17
C LYS A 169 -41.93 21.69 -14.11
N ARG A 170 -41.09 21.53 -15.13
CA ARG A 170 -39.84 22.28 -15.32
C ARG A 170 -40.20 23.65 -15.91
N GLN A 171 -39.78 24.75 -15.27
CA GLN A 171 -39.81 26.09 -15.84
C GLN A 171 -38.39 26.56 -16.12
N GLU A 172 -38.19 27.24 -17.24
CA GLU A 172 -36.88 27.57 -17.80
C GLU A 172 -36.87 29.01 -18.34
N THR A 173 -35.83 29.76 -17.96
CA THR A 173 -35.35 31.05 -18.53
C THR A 173 -36.26 32.29 -18.53
N VAL A 174 -35.70 33.38 -18.00
CA VAL A 174 -35.71 34.72 -18.62
C VAL A 174 -34.25 35.23 -18.67
N LYS A 175 -33.90 36.05 -19.66
CA LYS A 175 -32.51 36.47 -19.99
C LYS A 175 -32.35 38.01 -19.95
N LYS A 176 -31.07 38.45 -19.89
CA LYS A 176 -30.51 39.74 -20.38
C LYS A 176 -30.77 41.02 -19.53
N PRO A 177 -30.02 42.13 -19.75
CA PRO A 177 -28.79 42.34 -20.56
C PRO A 177 -27.60 43.07 -19.85
N ARG A 178 -26.53 43.36 -20.61
CA ARG A 178 -25.31 44.12 -20.23
C ARG A 178 -25.35 45.60 -20.68
N SER A 179 -24.60 46.45 -19.96
CA SER A 179 -23.80 47.61 -20.42
C SER A 179 -22.54 47.71 -19.50
N LEU A 180 -21.39 48.33 -19.81
CA LEU A 180 -20.84 49.11 -20.94
C LEU A 180 -21.00 50.65 -20.92
N VAL A 181 -20.09 51.29 -20.19
CA VAL A 181 -19.53 52.67 -20.28
C VAL A 181 -18.24 52.60 -19.42
N ASP A 182 -17.02 52.90 -19.83
CA ASP A 182 -16.36 53.98 -20.60
C ASP A 182 -16.06 55.27 -19.80
N GLY A 183 -14.77 55.63 -19.76
CA GLY A 183 -14.27 57.00 -19.54
C GLY A 183 -14.14 57.52 -18.10
N GLY A 184 -12.91 57.91 -17.69
CA GLY A 184 -12.71 58.85 -16.58
C GLY A 184 -11.45 58.64 -15.75
N ALA A 185 -10.34 59.28 -16.11
CA ALA A 185 -9.14 59.37 -15.26
C ALA A 185 -9.30 60.43 -14.15
N ARG A 186 -8.58 60.26 -13.04
CA ARG A 186 -8.00 61.36 -12.23
C ARG A 186 -7.00 60.87 -11.19
N ASP A 187 -5.80 61.44 -11.26
CA ASP A 187 -4.79 61.45 -10.19
C ASP A 187 -5.24 62.22 -8.95
N THR A 188 -4.76 61.76 -7.79
CA THR A 188 -4.24 62.44 -6.57
C THR A 188 -4.21 61.34 -5.50
N ASP A 189 -3.08 60.79 -5.04
CA ASP A 189 -1.92 61.43 -4.37
C ASP A 189 -2.30 62.03 -2.99
N ILE A 190 -1.35 62.02 -2.03
CA ILE A 190 -1.38 62.53 -0.64
C ILE A 190 -1.70 61.51 0.49
N SER A 191 -0.62 60.99 1.10
CA SER A 191 -0.25 61.09 2.54
C SER A 191 0.10 59.79 3.28
N GLU A 192 1.34 59.79 3.79
CA GLU A 192 1.84 59.00 4.92
C GLU A 192 1.43 59.64 6.28
N GLY A 193 1.80 59.01 7.41
CA GLY A 193 1.62 59.50 8.79
C GLY A 193 0.42 58.84 9.50
N ASP A 194 0.53 57.80 10.33
CA ASP A 194 1.45 57.46 11.44
C ASP A 194 1.08 58.13 12.80
N GLU A 195 1.47 57.45 13.89
CA GLU A 195 1.31 57.74 15.34
C GLU A 195 -0.02 57.38 16.09
N GLU A 196 0.10 56.27 16.84
CA GLU A 196 -0.08 56.11 18.31
C GLU A 196 -1.43 56.28 19.08
N GLY A 197 -1.57 55.43 20.12
CA GLY A 197 -2.52 55.53 21.25
C GLY A 197 -3.49 54.33 21.34
N LYS A 198 -3.27 53.34 22.22
CA LYS A 198 -3.72 53.26 23.65
C LYS A 198 -5.26 53.23 23.82
N GLU A 199 -5.88 52.37 24.61
CA GLU A 199 -5.48 51.49 25.74
C GLU A 199 -6.43 50.26 25.84
N GLU A 200 -5.98 49.19 26.54
CA GLU A 200 -6.66 48.22 27.46
C GLU A 200 -8.17 47.84 27.25
N GLU A 201 -8.68 46.64 27.53
CA GLU A 201 -8.48 45.65 28.63
C GLU A 201 -8.43 44.21 28.03
N GLU A 202 -7.57 43.28 28.48
CA GLU A 202 -7.71 42.39 29.67
C GLU A 202 -9.00 41.54 29.72
N ASP A 203 -8.84 40.22 29.56
CA ASP A 203 -9.54 39.19 30.34
C ASP A 203 -8.79 37.85 30.17
N ASP A 204 -8.59 37.14 31.30
CA ASP A 204 -7.84 35.88 31.40
C ASP A 204 -8.60 34.68 30.82
N ASP A 205 -7.85 33.63 30.43
CA ASP A 205 -8.06 32.31 31.02
C ASP A 205 -6.82 31.42 30.75
N GLU A 206 -6.20 30.98 31.85
CA GLU A 206 -5.11 30.00 31.86
C GLU A 206 -5.67 28.59 31.58
N GLU A 207 -4.96 27.76 30.82
CA GLU A 207 -4.70 26.37 31.25
C GLU A 207 -3.51 25.79 30.48
N ASP A 208 -2.62 25.15 31.23
CA ASP A 208 -1.24 24.79 30.89
C ASP A 208 -1.10 23.27 30.97
N GLU A 209 -0.95 22.60 29.81
CA GLU A 209 -0.63 21.18 29.71
C GLU A 209 0.43 20.95 28.61
N GLU A 210 1.70 21.12 28.96
CA GLU A 210 2.82 20.62 28.15
C GLU A 210 2.92 19.09 28.26
N GLU A 211 2.35 18.36 27.29
CA GLU A 211 2.64 16.94 27.07
C GLU A 211 3.97 16.78 26.31
N ASP A 212 5.04 16.66 27.08
CA ASP A 212 6.41 16.39 26.63
C ASP A 212 6.53 14.93 26.12
N GLU A 213 6.14 14.68 24.86
CA GLU A 213 6.34 13.38 24.19
C GLU A 213 7.83 13.20 23.81
N GLU A 214 8.63 12.65 24.74
CA GLU A 214 9.97 12.14 24.45
C GLU A 214 9.90 11.00 23.40
N GLU A 215 10.04 11.33 22.11
CA GLU A 215 10.32 10.31 21.07
C GLU A 215 11.74 9.77 21.28
N GLU A 216 11.85 8.63 21.98
CA GLU A 216 13.05 7.80 22.01
C GLU A 216 13.35 7.29 20.58
N ASP A 217 14.19 8.05 19.86
CA ASP A 217 14.83 7.64 18.60
C ASP A 217 15.82 6.49 18.90
N ASP A 218 15.30 5.25 18.99
CA ASP A 218 16.08 4.01 18.90
C ASP A 218 16.64 3.86 17.47
N ASP A 219 17.67 4.67 17.16
CA ASP A 219 18.58 4.47 16.02
C ASP A 219 19.49 3.26 16.32
N GLU A 220 18.91 2.05 16.28
CA GLU A 220 19.69 0.81 16.15
C GLU A 220 20.34 0.78 14.75
N ASP A 221 21.54 1.36 14.66
CA ASP A 221 22.47 1.21 13.53
C ASP A 221 22.93 -0.27 13.42
N GLU A 222 22.07 -1.11 12.84
CA GLU A 222 22.48 -2.42 12.29
C GLU A 222 23.34 -2.20 11.03
N ASP A 223 24.62 -1.86 11.25
CA ASP A 223 25.69 -1.95 10.25
C ASP A 223 25.97 -3.44 9.92
N ASP A 224 25.06 -4.02 9.13
CA ASP A 224 25.18 -5.35 8.52
C ASP A 224 26.24 -5.33 7.38
N ASP A 225 27.49 -5.04 7.73
CA ASP A 225 28.69 -5.20 6.90
C ASP A 225 29.12 -6.69 6.83
N ASP A 226 28.22 -7.57 6.35
CA ASP A 226 28.54 -8.98 6.04
C ASP A 226 29.14 -9.11 4.62
N ASP A 227 30.24 -8.38 4.37
CA ASP A 227 31.08 -8.50 3.18
C ASP A 227 32.13 -9.63 3.40
N ASN A 228 31.65 -10.88 3.49
CA ASN A 228 32.52 -12.08 3.53
C ASN A 228 32.51 -12.85 2.19
N ASP A 229 32.93 -12.18 1.12
CA ASP A 229 33.24 -12.81 -0.17
C ASP A 229 34.76 -13.12 -0.23
N GLU A 230 35.22 -14.10 0.59
CA GLU A 230 36.60 -14.61 0.52
C GLU A 230 36.84 -15.31 -0.82
N VAL A 231 37.27 -14.52 -1.81
CA VAL A 231 37.78 -14.99 -3.11
C VAL A 231 39.15 -15.67 -2.96
N ALA A 232 39.15 -16.89 -2.42
CA ALA A 232 40.30 -17.78 -2.38
C ALA A 232 40.68 -18.27 -3.80
N ASN A 233 41.34 -17.39 -4.56
CA ASN A 233 42.10 -17.76 -5.76
C ASN A 233 43.51 -18.19 -5.35
N ASP A 234 43.69 -19.47 -5.05
CA ASP A 234 45.01 -20.13 -5.11
C ASP A 234 44.83 -21.46 -5.86
N THR A 235 45.37 -21.56 -7.07
CA THR A 235 46.76 -21.88 -7.39
C THR A 235 46.95 -23.39 -7.53
N ILE A 236 47.52 -23.72 -8.69
CA ILE A 236 47.88 -25.05 -9.15
C ILE A 236 48.56 -25.93 -8.08
N SER A 237 48.07 -27.17 -7.91
CA SER A 237 48.95 -28.28 -7.58
C SER A 237 48.58 -29.49 -8.42
N SER A 238 49.51 -29.90 -9.28
CA SER A 238 49.49 -31.15 -10.01
C SER A 238 50.17 -32.21 -9.15
N GLU A 239 49.47 -33.26 -8.77
CA GLU A 239 50.09 -34.48 -8.24
C GLU A 239 49.26 -35.71 -8.65
N ASP A 240 49.98 -36.77 -9.01
CA ASP A 240 49.44 -38.01 -9.57
C ASP A 240 48.52 -38.76 -8.58
N ASP A 241 47.41 -39.32 -9.09
CA ASP A 241 46.83 -40.54 -8.50
C ASP A 241 46.57 -41.59 -9.59
N SER A 242 47.32 -42.68 -9.50
CA SER A 242 47.33 -43.79 -10.44
C SER A 242 46.25 -44.82 -10.08
N GLY A 243 45.00 -44.54 -10.46
CA GLY A 243 43.88 -45.47 -10.30
C GLY A 243 43.81 -46.52 -11.42
N GLU A 244 44.36 -47.72 -11.17
CA GLU A 244 44.08 -48.91 -11.98
C GLU A 244 42.57 -49.24 -12.00
N ILE A 245 41.96 -49.31 -13.18
CA ILE A 245 40.86 -50.24 -13.45
C ILE A 245 40.98 -50.84 -14.85
N GLU A 246 40.99 -52.17 -14.90
CA GLU A 246 41.02 -52.97 -16.12
C GLU A 246 39.70 -52.87 -16.90
N GLY A 247 39.74 -52.99 -18.24
CA GLY A 247 38.57 -53.51 -18.96
C GLY A 247 38.34 -53.12 -20.42
N ARG A 248 38.55 -54.09 -21.32
CA ARG A 248 37.75 -54.33 -22.56
C ARG A 248 37.83 -53.32 -23.72
N LYS A 249 38.94 -53.40 -24.46
CA LYS A 249 39.01 -54.07 -25.78
C LYS A 249 37.74 -54.05 -26.68
N SER A 250 37.72 -53.15 -27.66
CA SER A 250 37.32 -53.39 -29.08
C SER A 250 37.74 -52.16 -29.92
N GLU A 251 38.65 -52.28 -30.89
CA GLU A 251 38.32 -52.57 -32.30
C GLU A 251 37.10 -51.79 -32.81
N SER A 252 37.16 -50.96 -33.86
CA SER A 252 38.11 -50.89 -34.99
C SER A 252 37.87 -49.59 -35.80
N GLY A 253 38.65 -49.34 -36.86
CA GLY A 253 38.20 -48.44 -37.94
C GLY A 253 38.93 -47.10 -38.13
N ARG A 254 40.22 -47.14 -38.52
CA ARG A 254 40.78 -46.09 -39.42
C ARG A 254 40.38 -46.44 -40.86
N PRO A 255 40.16 -45.43 -41.73
CA PRO A 255 41.20 -45.17 -42.72
C PRO A 255 41.50 -43.68 -42.95
N LYS A 256 42.59 -43.44 -43.68
CA LYS A 256 43.21 -42.14 -43.96
C LYS A 256 42.56 -41.42 -45.15
N THR A 257 42.87 -40.12 -45.28
CA THR A 257 43.06 -39.26 -46.48
C THR A 257 42.36 -37.89 -46.29
N LYS A 258 42.81 -36.76 -46.86
CA LYS A 258 44.00 -36.48 -47.69
C LYS A 258 44.44 -35.02 -47.47
N THR A 259 45.73 -34.76 -47.59
CA THR A 259 46.28 -33.39 -47.73
C THR A 259 45.85 -32.77 -49.05
N THR A 260 45.36 -31.53 -49.04
CA THR A 260 45.51 -30.59 -50.16
C THR A 260 45.77 -29.18 -49.63
N ARG A 261 46.87 -28.60 -50.12
CA ARG A 261 47.33 -27.22 -49.88
C ARG A 261 47.29 -26.51 -51.23
N GLY A 262 46.81 -25.27 -51.26
CA GLY A 262 46.76 -24.42 -52.44
C GLY A 262 45.68 -23.34 -52.25
N GLY A 263 45.93 -22.08 -52.60
CA GLY A 263 47.17 -21.49 -53.13
C GLY A 263 47.06 -19.97 -53.11
#